data_AF-A0A8W8N173-F1
#
_entry.id   AF-A0A8W8N173-F1
#
_cell.length_a   1.000
_cell.length_b   1.000
_cell.length_c   1.000
_cell.angle_alpha   90.00
_cell.angle_beta   90.00
_cell.angle_gamma   90.00
#
_symmetry.space_group_name_H-M   'P 1'
#
loop_
_entity.id
_entity.type
_entity.pdbx_description
1 polymer ?
#
loop_
_entity_poly.entity_id
_entity_poly.type
_entity_poly.pdbx_seq_one_letter_code
_entity_poly.pdbx_strand_id
1 'polypeptide(L)' 'MRNNWRDCKAWKDFGVELSTTNNEAAKLFDAVLTQYVGWYDDDSLGGLEKSVEKMIGNDPNFGTYHNTFTSD' A
#
# COMPACT_ATOMS: atom_id res chain seq x y z
N MET A 1 -16.71 -9.33 -0.41
CA MET A 1 -15.71 -8.38 0.11
C MET A 1 -14.47 -9.17 0.47
N ARG A 2 -13.27 -8.71 0.09
CA ARG A 2 -12.03 -9.27 0.63
C ARG A 2 -11.90 -8.73 2.06
N ASN A 3 -11.88 -9.63 3.04
CA ASN A 3 -11.85 -9.25 4.45
C ASN A 3 -10.44 -9.27 5.05
N ASN A 4 -9.42 -9.65 4.26
CA ASN A 4 -8.03 -9.75 4.68
C ASN A 4 -7.12 -9.11 3.61
N TRP A 5 -6.58 -7.94 3.92
CA TRP A 5 -5.58 -7.25 3.12
C TRP A 5 -4.17 -7.69 3.54
N ARG A 6 -3.24 -7.79 2.58
CA ARG A 6 -1.86 -8.18 2.84
C ARG A 6 -1.13 -7.12 3.69
N ASP A 7 -0.57 -7.54 4.81
CA ASP A 7 0.34 -6.72 5.63
C ASP A 7 1.79 -6.80 5.14
N CYS A 8 2.73 -6.10 5.78
CA CYS A 8 4.14 -6.07 5.36
C CYS A 8 4.75 -7.48 5.27
N LYS A 9 4.38 -8.37 6.20
CA LYS A 9 4.88 -9.74 6.20
C LYS A 9 4.30 -10.54 5.03
N ALA A 10 3.00 -10.44 4.80
CA ALA A 10 2.34 -11.13 3.68
C ALA A 10 2.89 -10.68 2.31
N TRP A 11 3.23 -9.39 2.16
CA TRP A 11 3.92 -8.90 0.97
C TRP A 11 5.34 -9.46 0.82
N LYS A 12 6.10 -9.52 1.92
CA LYS A 12 7.44 -10.11 1.93
C LYS A 12 7.43 -11.60 1.62
N ASP A 13 6.46 -12.34 2.17
CA ASP A 13 6.25 -13.78 1.87
C ASP A 13 5.86 -13.99 0.39
N PHE A 14 5.24 -12.99 -0.24
CA PHE A 14 4.95 -12.96 -1.67
C PHE A 14 6.17 -12.57 -2.54
N GLY A 15 7.32 -12.27 -1.92
CA GLY A 15 8.56 -11.88 -2.60
C GLY A 15 8.66 -10.38 -2.92
N VAL A 16 7.78 -9.54 -2.37
CA VAL A 16 7.81 -8.10 -2.55
C VAL A 16 8.08 -7.43 -1.20
N GLU A 17 9.28 -6.89 -1.02
CA GLU A 17 9.60 -6.12 0.19
C GLU A 17 9.14 -4.68 0.01
N LEU A 18 8.18 -4.25 0.83
CA LEU A 18 7.70 -2.87 0.84
C LEU A 18 8.70 -1.97 1.58
N SER A 19 8.81 -0.70 1.17
CA SER A 19 9.62 0.30 1.88
C SER A 19 9.04 0.68 3.25
N THR A 20 7.78 0.35 3.51
CA THR A 20 7.10 0.62 4.76
C THR A 20 7.20 -0.54 5.74
N THR A 21 7.32 -0.21 7.03
CA THR A 21 7.12 -1.15 8.14
C THR A 21 5.72 -1.03 8.76
N ASN A 22 4.88 -0.13 8.24
CA ASN A 22 3.52 0.10 8.74
C ASN A 22 2.53 -0.89 8.09
N ASN A 23 2.06 -1.85 8.89
CA ASN A 23 1.10 -2.85 8.43
C ASN A 23 -0.22 -2.27 7.91
N GLU A 24 -0.69 -1.15 8.46
CA GLU A 24 -1.92 -0.53 7.98
C GLU A 24 -1.73 0.14 6.61
N ALA A 25 -0.56 0.75 6.37
CA ALA A 25 -0.21 1.27 5.05
C ALA A 25 -0.09 0.14 4.00
N ALA A 26 0.54 -0.98 4.36
CA ALA A 26 0.66 -2.15 3.49
C ALA A 26 -0.71 -2.76 3.11
N LYS A 27 -1.64 -2.81 4.06
CA LYS A 27 -3.02 -3.26 3.82
C LYS A 27 -3.78 -2.31 2.90
N LEU A 28 -3.66 -1.01 3.11
CA LEU A 28 -4.28 0.00 2.24
C LEU A 28 -3.72 -0.08 0.81
N PHE A 29 -2.42 -0.33 0.65
CA PHE A 29 -1.82 -0.56 -0.66
C PHE A 29 -2.40 -1.79 -1.38
N ASP A 30 -2.55 -2.91 -0.68
CA ASP A 30 -3.19 -4.12 -1.26
C ASP A 30 -4.64 -3.86 -1.69
N ALA A 31 -5.35 -3.00 -0.94
CA ALA A 31 -6.70 -2.57 -1.27
C ALA A 31 -6.75 -1.65 -2.50
N VAL A 32 -5.85 -0.66 -2.57
CA VAL A 32 -5.69 0.24 -3.73
C VAL A 32 -5.38 -0.58 -4.98
N LEU A 33 -4.40 -1.49 -4.91
CA LEU A 33 -4.00 -2.32 -6.04
C LEU A 33 -5.14 -3.21 -6.52
N THR A 34 -5.90 -3.80 -5.59
CA THR A 34 -7.03 -4.67 -5.94
C THR A 34 -8.17 -3.88 -6.59
N GLN A 35 -8.51 -2.70 -6.08
CA GLN A 35 -9.51 -1.80 -6.69
C GLN A 35 -9.08 -1.37 -8.10
N TYR A 36 -7.82 -0.95 -8.24
CA TYR A 36 -7.26 -0.50 -9.52
C TYR A 36 -7.24 -1.59 -10.60
N VAL A 37 -6.76 -2.80 -10.26
CA VAL A 37 -6.72 -3.94 -11.20
C VAL A 37 -8.12 -4.50 -11.46
N GLY A 38 -9.01 -4.43 -10.48
CA GLY A 38 -10.37 -4.94 -10.57
C GLY A 38 -11.37 -4.00 -11.24
N TRP A 39 -10.98 -2.75 -11.55
CA TRP A 39 -11.87 -1.72 -12.08
C TRP A 39 -13.17 -1.57 -11.23
N TYR A 40 -13.03 -1.65 -9.91
CA TYR A 40 -14.13 -1.47 -8.97
C TYR A 40 -13.66 -0.62 -7.78
N ASP A 41 -14.57 0.18 -7.24
CA ASP A 41 -14.34 0.95 -6.01
C ASP A 41 -14.82 0.15 -4.79
N ASP A 42 -14.02 0.13 -3.73
CA ASP A 42 -14.42 -0.41 -2.44
C ASP A 42 -15.03 0.71 -1.58
N ASP A 43 -16.37 0.72 -1.54
CA ASP A 43 -17.15 1.71 -0.78
C ASP A 43 -16.79 1.75 0.71
N SER A 44 -16.31 0.64 1.29
CA SER A 44 -15.92 0.59 2.70
C SER A 44 -14.66 1.40 3.00
N LEU A 45 -13.80 1.58 2.00
CA LEU A 45 -12.59 2.39 2.08
C LEU A 45 -12.83 3.82 1.55
N GLY A 46 -13.96 4.03 0.89
CA GLY A 46 -14.36 5.28 0.26
C GLY A 46 -13.86 5.42 -1.18
N GLY A 47 -13.66 4.30 -1.87
CA GLY A 47 -13.12 4.23 -3.23
C GLY A 47 -11.61 4.40 -3.32
N LEU A 48 -11.09 4.37 -4.55
CA LEU A 48 -9.65 4.40 -4.81
C LEU A 48 -8.96 5.68 -4.29
N GLU A 49 -9.56 6.85 -4.52
CA GLU A 49 -8.98 8.15 -4.13
C GLU A 49 -8.75 8.25 -2.62
N LYS A 50 -9.78 7.97 -1.82
CA LYS A 50 -9.67 7.99 -0.35
C LYS A 50 -8.75 6.90 0.19
N SER A 51 -8.66 5.78 -0.52
CA SER A 51 -7.73 4.71 -0.16
C SER A 51 -6.28 5.19 -0.33
N VAL A 52 -5.96 5.88 -1.43
CA VAL A 52 -4.64 6.48 -1.67
C VAL A 52 -4.35 7.60 -0.67
N GLU A 53 -5.31 8.48 -0.39
CA GLU A 53 -5.15 9.55 0.61
C GLU A 53 -4.80 8.98 1.99
N LYS A 54 -5.54 7.97 2.46
CA LYS A 54 -5.25 7.30 3.74
C LYS A 54 -3.92 6.56 3.73
N MET A 55 -3.53 5.98 2.59
CA MET A 55 -2.26 5.26 2.45
C MET A 55 -1.08 6.22 2.66
N ILE A 56 -1.08 7.36 1.98
CA ILE A 56 -0.02 8.38 2.11
C ILE A 56 -0.07 9.06 3.48
N GLY A 57 -1.27 9.31 4.02
CA GLY A 57 -1.41 9.89 5.36
C GLY A 57 -0.84 9.01 6.48
N ASN A 58 -0.97 7.68 6.33
CA ASN A 58 -0.45 6.71 7.31
C ASN A 58 1.05 6.44 7.18
N ASP A 59 1.61 6.61 5.99
CA ASP A 59 3.05 6.58 5.76
C ASP A 59 3.42 7.58 4.64
N PRO A 60 3.86 8.79 5.03
CA PRO A 60 4.26 9.82 4.06
C PRO A 60 5.44 9.41 3.17
N ASN A 61 6.22 8.39 3.57
CA ASN A 61 7.34 7.86 2.80
C ASN A 61 6.96 6.61 1.98
N PHE A 62 5.67 6.28 1.90
CA PHE A 62 5.21 5.14 1.12
C PHE A 62 5.45 5.39 -0.37
N GLY A 63 6.38 4.64 -0.97
CA GLY A 63 6.74 4.75 -2.39
C GLY A 63 7.88 5.74 -2.72
N THR A 64 8.39 6.50 -1.75
CA THR A 64 9.64 7.24 -1.94
C THR A 64 10.81 6.27 -1.87
N TYR A 65 11.33 5.91 -3.03
CA TYR A 65 12.62 5.23 -3.14
C TYR A 65 13.70 6.14 -2.56
N HIS A 66 14.33 5.70 -1.46
CA HIS A 66 15.50 6.36 -0.90
C HIS A 66 16.69 6.06 -1.83
N ASN A 67 16.87 6.86 -2.88
CA ASN A 67 18.11 6.85 -3.66
C ASN A 67 19.22 7.47 -2.80
N THR A 68 19.83 6.70 -1.89
CA THR A 68 21.20 6.98 -1.46
C THR A 68 22.15 6.60 -2.59
N PHE A 69 22.11 7.31 -3.70
CA PHE A 69 23.33 7.51 -4.48
C PHE A 69 24.08 8.65 -3.77
N THR A 70 24.80 8.31 -2.71
CA THR A 70 25.94 9.11 -2.30
C THR A 70 26.96 8.96 -3.42
N SER A 71 27.08 9.99 -4.25
CA SER A 71 28.24 10.13 -5.13
C SER A 71 29.47 10.32 -4.23
N ASP A 72 30.25 9.26 -4.08
CA ASP A 72 31.65 9.32 -3.65
C ASP A 72 32.51 10.01 -4.72
#